data_AF-A0A975B7S6-F1
#
_entry.id   AF-A0A975B7S6-F1
#
_cell.length_a   1.000
_cell.length_b   1.000
_cell.length_c   1.000
_cell.angle_alpha   90.00
_cell.angle_beta   90.00
_cell.angle_gamma   90.00
#
_symmetry.space_group_name_H-M   'P 1'
#
loop_
_entity.id
_entity.type
_entity.pdbx_description
1 polymer ?
#
loop_
_entity_poly.entity_id
_entity_poly.type
_entity_poly.pdbx_seq_one_letter_code
_entity_poly.pdbx_strand_id
1 'polypeptide(L)'
;MVKSIFRYNIMALFMLILVTSSAFAYTDVTVEEAVQLIQDNDKLIIVDIRESYEFCDENGHIVNAVNYPYNSGFFDDNYTDFSQEDYILIVCSIDNRSIQASEFLDLQGYSNVYNLSAGMEAWEGDTIACEEEENDDTPFKISLLYYPYIASNGDWETEIALINDDDAQLNGILKAYNNKGQYLSEISIELSPLSRKEIVIGNEYINPEQVNYIIFESNSENAEVKGYLKFYREGLYRASVPAVQDTEINTGDIFISHIASDSDWWTGISLLNTNSSPVELSIEFDNGIIRQKTLAANMQQTFLIRDIFDGQPQQGIRSAVIRGGSGVIGLELFGSTENSGKNYLSGILLKDDTASELYFPHIASDQNWWTGIAVYNTSNIENFITVIPFKSDGTMLASDAVSILISPYMQYATLFKDLGFPAEAAWIKIKSQEPVTGFGLFATHSGNQMAGCTGVNTTQNKGTFPKLEKNGWTGIAFVNTEGDLANITLTAYDDGGNFIADEIMEVLPYEKKVYMAEEFFKDKDISDATYIRYSSNMRIAAFQLNGSSDGMMLDGLPGR
;
A
#
# COMPACT_ATOMS: atom_id res chain seq x y z
N MET A 1 7.52 3.93 -99.28
CA MET A 1 8.23 2.72 -98.81
C MET A 1 9.43 3.19 -97.99
N VAL A 2 9.37 2.98 -96.67
CA VAL A 2 10.50 2.96 -95.70
C VAL A 2 11.19 4.29 -95.31
N LYS A 3 11.40 4.41 -93.98
CA LYS A 3 12.27 5.30 -93.14
C LYS A 3 11.69 6.67 -92.72
N SER A 4 11.33 6.88 -91.44
CA SER A 4 12.17 7.22 -90.24
C SER A 4 12.60 8.71 -90.28
N ILE A 5 12.61 9.57 -89.24
CA ILE A 5 12.82 9.44 -87.79
C ILE A 5 12.68 10.86 -87.15
N PHE A 6 12.20 10.93 -85.91
CA PHE A 6 12.50 11.89 -84.81
C PHE A 6 12.02 13.37 -84.72
N ARG A 7 11.55 13.66 -83.46
CA ARG A 7 11.54 14.88 -82.60
C ARG A 7 10.23 15.70 -82.58
N TYR A 8 9.64 16.14 -81.46
CA TYR A 8 9.70 15.89 -80.01
C TYR A 8 8.61 16.81 -79.38
N ASN A 9 7.94 16.34 -78.33
CA ASN A 9 7.33 17.05 -77.19
C ASN A 9 6.41 18.27 -77.39
N ILE A 10 5.16 18.17 -76.93
CA ILE A 10 4.66 18.81 -75.69
C ILE A 10 3.47 17.99 -75.22
N MET A 11 3.60 17.35 -74.04
CA MET A 11 2.54 16.65 -73.33
C MET A 11 2.26 17.48 -72.07
N ALA A 12 1.11 18.14 -72.04
CA ALA A 12 0.56 18.78 -70.86
C ALA A 12 -0.86 18.23 -70.67
N LEU A 13 -0.98 17.18 -69.85
CA LEU A 13 -2.25 16.68 -69.37
C LEU A 13 -2.47 17.27 -67.97
N PHE A 14 -3.35 18.27 -67.89
CA PHE A 14 -3.87 18.80 -66.63
C PHE A 14 -4.68 17.70 -65.95
N MET A 15 -4.14 17.11 -64.88
CA MET A 15 -4.89 16.26 -63.97
C MET A 15 -5.48 17.18 -62.90
N LEU A 16 -6.76 17.47 -63.03
CA LEU A 16 -7.55 18.20 -62.04
C LEU A 16 -7.73 17.28 -60.81
N ILE A 17 -6.89 17.45 -59.80
CA ILE A 17 -7.09 16.81 -58.48
C ILE A 17 -8.25 17.56 -57.81
N LEU A 18 -9.42 16.93 -57.77
CA LEU A 18 -10.51 17.33 -56.89
C LEU A 18 -10.03 17.05 -55.45
N VAL A 19 -9.56 18.08 -54.74
CA VAL A 19 -9.46 18.00 -53.29
C VAL A 19 -10.88 18.17 -52.77
N THR A 20 -11.56 17.07 -52.51
CA THR A 20 -12.76 17.10 -51.69
C THR A 20 -12.29 17.41 -50.27
N SER A 21 -12.62 18.59 -49.78
CA SER A 21 -12.61 18.87 -48.35
C SER A 21 -13.55 17.86 -47.70
N SER A 22 -13.02 16.85 -47.04
CA SER A 22 -13.79 16.08 -46.07
C SER A 22 -14.12 17.05 -44.94
N ALA A 23 -15.33 17.57 -44.92
CA ALA A 23 -15.86 18.12 -43.68
C ALA A 23 -15.96 16.94 -42.71
N PHE A 24 -15.42 17.07 -41.51
CA PHE A 24 -15.61 16.08 -40.46
C PHE A 24 -17.11 15.85 -40.27
N ALA A 25 -17.53 14.59 -40.16
CA ALA A 25 -18.93 14.19 -40.25
C ALA A 25 -19.60 13.97 -38.89
N TYR A 26 -18.90 14.20 -37.78
CA TYR A 26 -19.52 14.23 -36.46
C TYR A 26 -20.47 15.44 -36.34
N THR A 27 -21.51 15.30 -35.52
CA THR A 27 -22.54 16.33 -35.35
C THR A 27 -22.42 16.98 -33.98
N ASP A 28 -22.16 18.29 -33.95
CA ASP A 28 -22.29 19.07 -32.72
C ASP A 28 -23.76 19.15 -32.30
N VAL A 29 -24.04 18.84 -31.04
CA VAL A 29 -25.38 18.96 -30.45
C VAL A 29 -25.33 19.89 -29.25
N THR A 30 -26.34 20.75 -29.13
CA THR A 30 -26.57 21.55 -27.91
C THR A 30 -27.04 20.67 -26.76
N VAL A 31 -27.00 21.19 -25.54
CA VAL A 31 -27.52 20.48 -24.34
C VAL A 31 -28.99 20.07 -24.53
N GLU A 32 -29.83 20.97 -25.06
CA GLU A 32 -31.24 20.69 -25.35
C GLU A 32 -31.41 19.55 -26.36
N GLU A 33 -30.60 19.55 -27.43
CA GLU A 33 -30.61 18.49 -28.44
C GLU A 33 -30.06 17.16 -27.92
N ALA A 34 -29.05 17.20 -27.05
CA ALA A 34 -28.49 16.01 -26.42
C ALA A 34 -29.49 15.35 -25.44
N VAL A 35 -30.21 16.15 -24.64
CA VAL A 35 -31.31 15.63 -23.80
C VAL A 35 -32.37 14.95 -24.65
N GLN A 36 -32.77 15.55 -25.77
CA GLN A 36 -33.73 14.95 -26.69
C GLN A 36 -33.17 13.68 -27.34
N LEU A 37 -31.89 13.67 -27.73
CA LEU A 37 -31.21 12.53 -28.33
C LEU A 37 -31.16 11.34 -27.37
N ILE A 38 -30.87 11.59 -26.08
CA ILE A 38 -30.87 10.57 -25.02
C ILE A 38 -32.28 10.01 -24.80
N GLN A 39 -33.32 10.84 -24.86
CA GLN A 39 -34.71 10.41 -24.68
C GLN A 39 -35.28 9.63 -25.88
N ASP A 40 -34.85 9.97 -27.09
CA ASP A 40 -35.41 9.39 -28.33
C ASP A 40 -34.63 8.15 -28.82
N ASN A 41 -33.43 7.91 -28.28
CA ASN A 41 -32.56 6.84 -28.74
C ASN A 41 -32.05 5.98 -27.57
N ASP A 42 -32.80 4.92 -27.25
CA ASP A 42 -32.42 3.91 -26.25
C ASP A 42 -31.10 3.16 -26.57
N LYS A 43 -30.52 3.36 -27.75
CA LYS A 43 -29.25 2.76 -28.18
C LYS A 43 -28.09 3.77 -28.22
N LEU A 44 -28.31 5.00 -27.79
CA LEU A 44 -27.26 6.01 -27.70
C LEU A 44 -26.28 5.62 -26.59
N ILE A 45 -25.00 5.54 -26.93
CA ILE A 45 -23.92 5.34 -25.97
C ILE A 45 -23.37 6.72 -25.60
N ILE A 46 -23.44 7.07 -24.32
CA ILE A 46 -22.89 8.32 -23.81
C ILE A 46 -21.49 8.01 -23.28
N VAL A 47 -20.46 8.61 -23.89
CA VAL A 47 -19.06 8.37 -23.53
C VAL A 47 -18.49 9.64 -22.93
N ASP A 48 -18.31 9.64 -21.62
CA ASP A 48 -17.67 10.72 -20.90
C ASP A 48 -16.17 10.50 -20.89
N ILE A 49 -15.46 11.39 -21.60
CA ILE A 49 -14.02 11.30 -21.79
C ILE A 49 -13.23 12.22 -20.84
N ARG A 50 -13.88 12.75 -19.79
CA ARG A 50 -13.18 13.38 -18.67
C ARG A 50 -12.39 12.32 -17.91
N GLU A 51 -11.39 12.74 -17.14
CA GLU A 51 -10.65 11.80 -16.28
C GLU A 51 -11.57 11.23 -15.19
N SER A 52 -11.23 10.06 -14.64
CA SER A 52 -12.07 9.37 -13.65
C SER A 52 -12.39 10.22 -12.42
N TYR A 53 -11.43 11.04 -11.98
CA TYR A 53 -11.65 11.99 -10.87
C TYR A 53 -12.59 13.15 -11.22
N GLU A 54 -12.75 13.50 -12.50
CA GLU A 54 -13.71 14.50 -12.98
C GLU A 54 -15.09 13.86 -13.21
N PHE A 55 -15.14 12.63 -13.71
CA PHE A 55 -16.37 11.86 -13.92
C PHE A 55 -17.14 11.62 -12.61
N CYS A 56 -16.39 11.45 -11.51
CA CYS A 56 -16.89 11.28 -10.16
C CYS A 56 -16.72 12.52 -9.27
N ASP A 57 -16.65 13.73 -9.86
CA ASP A 57 -16.63 14.96 -9.07
C ASP A 57 -17.99 15.24 -8.40
N GLU A 58 -18.09 16.34 -7.65
CA GLU A 58 -19.31 16.73 -6.94
C GLU A 58 -20.53 16.99 -7.85
N ASN A 59 -20.33 17.20 -9.15
CA ASN A 59 -21.38 17.40 -10.15
C ASN A 59 -21.80 16.08 -10.83
N GLY A 60 -20.99 15.03 -10.67
CA GLY A 60 -21.23 13.70 -11.24
C GLY A 60 -21.10 13.66 -12.76
N HIS A 61 -21.86 12.77 -13.38
CA HIS A 61 -21.89 12.56 -14.83
C HIS A 61 -23.32 12.33 -15.32
N ILE A 62 -23.52 12.43 -16.64
CA ILE A 62 -24.82 12.15 -17.28
C ILE A 62 -25.23 10.70 -16.97
N VAL A 63 -26.49 10.50 -16.58
CA VAL A 63 -27.02 9.16 -16.29
C VAL A 63 -26.74 8.18 -17.44
N ASN A 64 -26.24 6.99 -17.11
CA ASN A 64 -25.81 5.93 -18.05
C ASN A 64 -24.57 6.24 -18.90
N ALA A 65 -23.80 7.29 -18.60
CA ALA A 65 -22.53 7.52 -19.27
C ALA A 65 -21.47 6.49 -18.86
N VAL A 66 -20.66 6.04 -19.82
CA VAL A 66 -19.46 5.24 -19.58
C VAL A 66 -18.23 6.15 -19.58
N ASN A 67 -17.30 5.93 -18.65
CA ASN A 67 -16.10 6.76 -18.55
C ASN A 67 -14.93 6.18 -19.36
N TYR A 68 -14.46 6.92 -20.36
CA TYR A 68 -13.29 6.58 -21.18
C TYR A 68 -12.30 7.76 -21.16
N PRO A 69 -11.47 7.89 -20.11
CA PRO A 69 -10.58 9.04 -19.93
C PRO A 69 -9.65 9.31 -21.12
N TYR A 70 -9.63 10.55 -21.58
CA TYR A 70 -8.86 10.94 -22.77
C TYR A 70 -7.36 11.15 -22.48
N ASN A 71 -6.98 11.88 -21.41
CA ASN A 71 -5.59 12.27 -21.19
C ASN A 71 -4.71 11.12 -20.70
N SER A 72 -5.30 10.13 -20.02
CA SER A 72 -4.60 8.90 -19.64
C SER A 72 -4.27 7.99 -20.84
N GLY A 73 -4.88 8.23 -22.00
CA GLY A 73 -4.77 7.38 -23.20
C GLY A 73 -5.79 6.24 -23.24
N PHE A 74 -6.63 6.06 -22.21
CA PHE A 74 -7.59 4.96 -22.14
C PHE A 74 -8.58 4.97 -23.31
N PHE A 75 -9.08 6.15 -23.71
CA PHE A 75 -9.96 6.28 -24.88
C PHE A 75 -9.30 5.78 -26.17
N ASP A 76 -8.05 6.19 -26.44
CA ASP A 76 -7.32 5.82 -27.64
C ASP A 76 -7.00 4.32 -27.70
N ASP A 77 -6.76 3.70 -26.55
CA ASP A 77 -6.46 2.26 -26.46
C ASP A 77 -7.72 1.37 -26.57
N ASN A 78 -8.91 1.90 -26.25
CA ASN A 78 -10.14 1.11 -26.10
C ASN A 78 -11.32 1.58 -26.97
N TYR A 79 -11.15 2.54 -27.89
CA TYR A 79 -12.24 3.01 -28.76
C TYR A 79 -12.94 1.89 -29.57
N THR A 80 -12.26 0.77 -29.79
CA THR A 80 -12.80 -0.41 -30.48
C THR A 80 -13.83 -1.20 -29.68
N ASP A 81 -14.07 -0.84 -28.42
CA ASP A 81 -15.16 -1.39 -27.61
C ASP A 81 -16.54 -0.97 -28.16
N PHE A 82 -16.58 0.13 -28.92
CA PHE A 82 -17.74 0.60 -29.67
C PHE A 82 -17.68 0.12 -31.13
N SER A 83 -18.83 -0.20 -31.72
CA SER A 83 -18.98 -0.51 -33.14
C SER A 83 -19.08 0.76 -33.99
N GLN A 84 -18.57 0.71 -35.23
CA GLN A 84 -18.64 1.83 -36.19
C GLN A 84 -20.08 2.29 -36.55
N GLU A 85 -21.08 1.44 -36.27
CA GLU A 85 -22.50 1.71 -36.49
C GLU A 85 -23.20 2.26 -35.24
N ASP A 86 -22.54 2.28 -34.07
CA ASP A 86 -23.12 2.75 -32.82
C ASP A 86 -23.37 4.26 -32.87
N TYR A 87 -24.44 4.69 -32.18
CA TYR A 87 -24.72 6.10 -31.95
C TYR A 87 -23.99 6.54 -30.70
N ILE A 88 -23.00 7.42 -30.82
CA ILE A 88 -22.09 7.76 -29.72
C ILE A 88 -22.17 9.25 -29.44
N LEU A 89 -22.52 9.64 -28.21
CA LEU A 89 -22.44 11.01 -27.72
C LEU A 89 -21.16 11.17 -26.87
N ILE A 90 -20.20 11.95 -27.36
CA ILE A 90 -18.95 12.25 -26.65
C ILE A 90 -19.13 13.47 -25.76
N VAL A 91 -18.72 13.34 -24.50
CA VAL A 91 -18.89 14.35 -23.45
C VAL A 91 -17.54 14.66 -22.81
N CYS A 92 -17.21 15.95 -22.66
CA CYS A 92 -16.07 16.37 -21.82
C CYS A 92 -16.46 17.58 -20.96
N SER A 93 -15.50 18.23 -20.27
CA SER A 93 -15.82 19.37 -19.41
C SER A 93 -16.26 20.62 -20.18
N ILE A 94 -15.49 21.05 -21.20
CA ILE A 94 -15.70 22.30 -21.97
C ILE A 94 -15.19 22.17 -23.43
N ASP A 95 -15.71 21.19 -24.18
CA ASP A 95 -15.47 20.91 -25.61
C ASP A 95 -14.05 20.61 -26.12
N ASN A 96 -12.98 20.88 -25.36
CA ASN A 96 -11.62 20.75 -25.90
C ASN A 96 -11.23 19.30 -26.24
N ARG A 97 -11.59 18.34 -25.38
CA ARG A 97 -11.27 16.92 -25.55
C ARG A 97 -12.28 16.23 -26.45
N SER A 98 -13.56 16.57 -26.31
CA SER A 98 -14.64 15.88 -27.01
C SER A 98 -14.63 16.15 -28.50
N ILE A 99 -14.18 17.34 -28.93
CA ILE A 99 -13.92 17.64 -30.35
C ILE A 99 -12.85 16.71 -30.91
N GLN A 100 -11.70 16.58 -30.23
CA GLN A 100 -10.59 15.74 -30.70
C GLN A 100 -10.97 14.25 -30.76
N ALA A 101 -11.66 13.75 -29.74
CA ALA A 101 -12.17 12.39 -29.70
C ALA A 101 -13.21 12.13 -30.80
N SER A 102 -14.09 13.10 -31.08
CA SER A 102 -15.11 12.98 -32.14
C SER A 102 -14.47 12.98 -33.53
N GLU A 103 -13.49 13.85 -33.76
CA GLU A 103 -12.68 13.85 -35.00
C GLU A 103 -11.91 12.54 -35.17
N PHE A 104 -11.35 12.01 -34.08
CA PHE A 104 -10.65 10.72 -34.11
C PHE A 104 -11.59 9.58 -34.51
N LEU A 105 -12.77 9.45 -33.89
CA LEU A 105 -13.73 8.40 -34.24
C LEU A 105 -14.24 8.54 -35.67
N ASP A 106 -14.50 9.75 -36.15
CA ASP A 106 -14.87 10.00 -37.56
C ASP A 106 -13.77 9.50 -38.51
N LEU A 107 -12.50 9.77 -38.21
CA LEU A 107 -11.36 9.26 -38.97
C LEU A 107 -11.22 7.72 -38.90
N GLN A 108 -11.66 7.10 -37.80
CA GLN A 108 -11.72 5.64 -37.66
C GLN A 108 -12.95 5.01 -38.35
N GLY A 109 -13.84 5.81 -38.93
CA GLY A 109 -14.99 5.35 -39.72
C GLY A 109 -16.29 5.17 -38.93
N TYR A 110 -16.40 5.75 -37.74
CA TYR A 110 -17.65 5.77 -36.97
C TYR A 110 -18.63 6.75 -37.60
N SER A 111 -19.83 6.27 -37.91
CA SER A 111 -20.78 7.00 -38.76
C SER A 111 -21.79 7.86 -38.01
N ASN A 112 -21.98 7.63 -36.71
CA ASN A 112 -23.00 8.30 -35.88
C ASN A 112 -22.40 8.91 -34.60
N VAL A 113 -21.41 9.80 -34.75
CA VAL A 113 -20.74 10.48 -33.63
C VAL A 113 -21.37 11.86 -33.38
N TYR A 114 -21.73 12.13 -32.14
CA TYR A 114 -22.27 13.40 -31.66
C TYR A 114 -21.33 13.99 -30.61
N ASN A 115 -21.04 15.29 -30.70
CA ASN A 115 -20.26 16.00 -29.71
C ASN A 115 -21.19 16.90 -28.87
N LEU A 116 -21.22 16.71 -27.55
CA LEU A 116 -21.97 17.60 -26.66
C LEU A 116 -21.26 18.95 -26.55
N SER A 117 -21.83 19.97 -27.18
CA SER A 117 -21.31 21.34 -27.11
C SER A 117 -21.47 21.94 -25.72
N ALA A 118 -20.47 22.71 -25.30
CA ALA A 118 -20.22 23.27 -23.98
C ALA A 118 -20.00 22.23 -22.85
N GLY A 119 -19.97 20.94 -23.16
CA GLY A 119 -19.66 19.86 -22.23
C GLY A 119 -20.53 19.80 -20.97
N MET A 120 -19.98 19.18 -19.93
CA MET A 120 -20.62 19.03 -18.62
C MET A 120 -20.79 20.34 -17.85
N GLU A 121 -20.00 21.39 -18.14
CA GLU A 121 -20.19 22.69 -17.49
C GLU A 121 -21.53 23.36 -17.83
N ALA A 122 -22.10 23.05 -19.00
CA ALA A 122 -23.40 23.55 -19.44
C ALA A 122 -24.53 22.53 -19.27
N TRP A 123 -24.26 21.33 -18.75
CA TRP A 123 -25.26 20.28 -18.65
C TRP A 123 -26.32 20.62 -17.59
N GLU A 124 -27.58 20.73 -18.03
CA GLU A 124 -28.73 21.01 -17.16
C GLU A 124 -29.66 19.80 -16.99
N GLY A 125 -29.31 18.65 -17.57
CA GLY A 125 -30.06 17.40 -17.45
C GLY A 125 -29.75 16.63 -16.17
N ASP A 126 -30.38 15.47 -16.00
CA ASP A 126 -30.13 14.61 -14.83
C ASP A 126 -28.66 14.13 -14.82
N THR A 127 -28.04 14.20 -13.64
CA THR A 127 -26.74 13.61 -13.37
C THR A 127 -26.86 12.59 -12.24
N ILE A 128 -25.95 11.62 -12.25
CA ILE A 128 -25.75 10.70 -11.14
C ILE A 128 -24.36 10.97 -10.57
N ALA A 129 -24.30 11.11 -9.24
CA ALA A 129 -23.02 11.07 -8.56
C ALA A 129 -22.46 9.65 -8.67
N CYS A 130 -21.16 9.47 -8.56
CA CYS A 130 -20.63 8.13 -8.32
C CYS A 130 -21.10 7.70 -6.93
N GLU A 131 -22.25 7.05 -6.85
CA GLU A 131 -22.68 6.31 -5.69
C GLU A 131 -21.75 5.08 -5.61
N GLU A 132 -21.29 4.75 -4.40
CA GLU A 132 -20.74 3.42 -4.12
C GLU A 132 -21.89 2.42 -4.23
N GLU A 133 -22.41 2.19 -5.44
CA GLU A 133 -23.36 1.13 -5.71
C GLU A 133 -22.58 -0.15 -6.06
N GLU A 134 -22.84 -1.18 -5.24
CA GLU A 134 -22.55 -2.59 -5.49
C GLU A 134 -23.26 -3.04 -6.79
N ASN A 135 -22.71 -2.69 -7.96
CA ASN A 135 -23.00 -3.42 -9.19
C ASN A 135 -21.97 -4.53 -9.36
N ASP A 136 -22.49 -5.76 -9.33
CA ASP A 136 -21.88 -7.07 -9.59
C ASP A 136 -21.42 -7.20 -11.06
N ASP A 137 -20.61 -6.24 -11.48
CA ASP A 137 -19.83 -6.22 -12.73
C ASP A 137 -18.40 -5.75 -12.41
N THR A 138 -17.92 -6.02 -11.18
CA THR A 138 -16.50 -5.91 -10.88
C THR A 138 -15.75 -6.85 -11.82
N PRO A 139 -14.83 -6.34 -12.66
CA PRO A 139 -14.01 -7.24 -13.45
C PRO A 139 -13.30 -8.18 -12.49
N PHE A 140 -13.47 -9.50 -12.70
CA PHE A 140 -12.89 -10.56 -11.87
C PHE A 140 -11.49 -10.17 -11.39
N LYS A 141 -11.41 -9.76 -10.12
CA LYS A 141 -10.16 -9.33 -9.52
C LYS A 141 -9.64 -10.42 -8.62
N ILE A 142 -8.55 -11.04 -9.07
CA ILE A 142 -7.75 -11.95 -8.25
C ILE A 142 -7.13 -11.12 -7.11
N SER A 143 -7.54 -11.38 -5.88
CA SER A 143 -6.81 -10.87 -4.71
C SER A 143 -5.44 -11.53 -4.63
N LEU A 144 -4.39 -10.71 -4.60
CA LEU A 144 -3.02 -11.16 -4.44
C LEU A 144 -2.50 -10.77 -3.06
N LEU A 145 -1.80 -11.68 -2.39
CA LEU A 145 -1.11 -11.40 -1.14
C LEU A 145 0.36 -11.80 -1.26
N TYR A 146 1.24 -10.81 -1.14
CA TYR A 146 2.67 -10.95 -1.35
C TYR A 146 3.42 -11.14 -0.02
N TYR A 147 4.30 -12.13 -0.01
CA TYR A 147 5.33 -12.35 1.01
C TYR A 147 6.69 -12.00 0.38
N PRO A 148 7.10 -10.71 0.43
CA PRO A 148 8.09 -10.14 -0.49
C PRO A 148 9.53 -10.58 -0.21
N TYR A 149 9.77 -11.29 0.88
CA TYR A 149 11.06 -11.85 1.23
C TYR A 149 10.87 -13.12 2.04
N ILE A 150 11.63 -14.15 1.69
CA ILE A 150 11.70 -15.45 2.37
C ILE A 150 13.17 -15.76 2.62
N ALA A 151 13.48 -16.15 3.85
CA ALA A 151 14.79 -16.64 4.27
C ALA A 151 14.60 -17.96 5.03
N SER A 152 14.83 -19.08 4.34
CA SER A 152 14.75 -20.43 4.92
C SER A 152 15.91 -21.28 4.41
N ASN A 153 17.02 -21.31 5.15
CA ASN A 153 18.29 -21.87 4.66
C ASN A 153 19.07 -22.67 5.71
N GLY A 154 18.38 -23.15 6.74
CA GLY A 154 18.95 -23.92 7.85
C GLY A 154 19.48 -23.06 9.00
N ASP A 155 19.96 -21.84 8.72
CA ASP A 155 20.31 -20.85 9.75
C ASP A 155 19.12 -19.94 10.07
N TRP A 156 18.42 -19.52 9.02
CA TRP A 156 17.19 -18.74 9.09
C TRP A 156 15.99 -19.60 8.75
N GLU A 157 14.85 -19.25 9.34
CA GLU A 157 13.55 -19.77 8.97
C GLU A 157 12.57 -18.63 8.74
N THR A 158 11.61 -18.86 7.84
CA THR A 158 10.48 -17.95 7.63
C THR A 158 9.18 -18.68 7.89
N GLU A 159 8.35 -18.08 8.72
CA GLU A 159 6.95 -18.45 8.91
C GLU A 159 6.09 -17.43 8.19
N ILE A 160 5.05 -17.89 7.49
CA ILE A 160 4.00 -17.03 6.94
C ILE A 160 2.66 -17.43 7.54
N ALA A 161 1.75 -16.46 7.66
CA ALA A 161 0.37 -16.74 8.01
C ALA A 161 -0.59 -16.14 6.99
N LEU A 162 -1.62 -16.90 6.64
CA LEU A 162 -2.77 -16.48 5.85
C LEU A 162 -4.01 -16.51 6.73
N ILE A 163 -4.82 -15.47 6.67
CA ILE A 163 -6.11 -15.37 7.35
C ILE A 163 -7.15 -15.07 6.27
N ASN A 164 -8.18 -15.91 6.20
CA ASN A 164 -9.39 -15.60 5.47
C ASN A 164 -10.22 -14.64 6.33
N ASP A 165 -10.29 -13.35 5.98
CA ASP A 165 -11.04 -12.35 6.76
C ASP A 165 -12.51 -12.25 6.30
N ASP A 166 -12.92 -13.14 5.40
CA ASP A 166 -14.25 -13.25 4.80
C ASP A 166 -15.12 -14.31 5.50
N ASP A 167 -16.43 -14.19 5.31
CA ASP A 167 -17.47 -15.14 5.72
C ASP A 167 -17.66 -16.26 4.68
N ALA A 168 -17.06 -16.14 3.50
CA ALA A 168 -17.02 -17.17 2.46
C ALA A 168 -15.74 -18.04 2.53
N GLN A 169 -15.79 -19.24 1.94
CA GLN A 169 -14.60 -20.07 1.81
C GLN A 169 -13.62 -19.46 0.80
N LEU A 170 -12.35 -19.37 1.20
CA LEU A 170 -11.26 -18.88 0.36
C LEU A 170 -10.47 -20.06 -0.20
N ASN A 171 -10.37 -20.12 -1.52
CA ASN A 171 -9.52 -21.07 -2.24
C ASN A 171 -8.46 -20.32 -3.03
N GLY A 172 -7.26 -20.87 -3.13
CA GLY A 172 -6.19 -20.26 -3.89
C GLY A 172 -4.92 -21.09 -3.93
N ILE A 173 -3.84 -20.48 -4.41
CA ILE A 173 -2.53 -21.12 -4.56
C ILE A 173 -1.42 -20.22 -4.02
N LEU A 174 -0.51 -20.80 -3.23
CA LEU A 174 0.74 -20.17 -2.82
C LEU A 174 1.84 -20.52 -3.80
N LYS A 175 2.21 -19.60 -4.68
CA LYS A 175 3.28 -19.77 -5.66
C LYS A 175 4.60 -19.26 -5.09
N ALA A 176 5.62 -20.13 -5.12
CA ALA A 176 6.97 -19.80 -4.68
C ALA A 176 7.86 -19.44 -5.87
N TYR A 177 8.72 -18.44 -5.68
CA TYR A 177 9.62 -17.92 -6.68
C TYR A 177 11.03 -17.74 -6.14
N ASN A 178 12.02 -17.86 -7.02
CA ASN A 178 13.39 -17.46 -6.70
C ASN A 178 13.61 -15.95 -6.90
N ASN A 179 14.80 -15.46 -6.54
CA ASN A 179 15.14 -14.04 -6.62
C ASN A 179 15.15 -13.46 -8.05
N LYS A 180 15.17 -14.29 -9.10
CA LYS A 180 15.08 -13.83 -10.50
C LYS A 180 13.65 -13.77 -11.03
N GLY A 181 12.66 -14.00 -10.16
CA GLY A 181 11.25 -14.05 -10.53
C GLY A 181 10.84 -15.34 -11.23
N GLN A 182 11.63 -16.41 -11.12
CA GLN A 182 11.31 -17.69 -11.74
C GLN A 182 10.45 -18.51 -10.79
N TYR A 183 9.31 -18.97 -11.29
CA TYR A 183 8.44 -19.90 -10.59
C TYR A 183 9.17 -21.19 -10.23
N LEU A 184 8.95 -21.69 -9.02
CA LEU A 184 9.54 -22.92 -8.50
C LEU A 184 8.49 -24.02 -8.30
N SER A 185 7.45 -23.70 -7.52
CA SER A 185 6.41 -24.65 -7.10
C SER A 185 5.21 -23.92 -6.52
N GLU A 186 4.10 -24.63 -6.34
CA GLU A 186 2.89 -24.10 -5.72
C GLU A 186 2.27 -25.07 -4.71
N ILE A 187 1.53 -24.52 -3.75
CA ILE A 187 0.76 -25.27 -2.76
C ILE A 187 -0.69 -24.79 -2.83
N SER A 188 -1.64 -25.72 -2.95
CA SER A 188 -3.06 -25.39 -2.88
C SER A 188 -3.46 -25.00 -1.46
N ILE A 189 -4.25 -23.95 -1.36
CA ILE A 189 -4.76 -23.42 -0.10
C ILE A 189 -6.28 -23.43 -0.15
N GLU A 190 -6.85 -23.98 0.90
CA GLU A 190 -8.27 -23.96 1.21
C GLU A 190 -8.41 -23.47 2.64
N LEU A 191 -9.10 -22.35 2.82
CA LEU A 191 -9.36 -21.72 4.10
C LEU A 191 -10.88 -21.59 4.27
N SER A 192 -11.42 -22.23 5.30
CA SER A 192 -12.79 -21.97 5.75
C SER A 192 -12.97 -20.49 6.13
N PRO A 193 -14.21 -19.99 6.20
CA PRO A 193 -14.50 -18.65 6.70
C PRO A 193 -13.78 -18.38 8.02
N LEU A 194 -13.13 -17.23 8.15
CA LEU A 194 -12.41 -16.82 9.36
C LEU A 194 -11.25 -17.74 9.77
N SER A 195 -10.88 -18.73 8.97
CA SER A 195 -9.77 -19.63 9.32
C SER A 195 -8.41 -18.99 9.07
N ARG A 196 -7.41 -19.47 9.80
CA ARG A 196 -6.01 -19.06 9.66
C ARG A 196 -5.14 -20.27 9.38
N LYS A 197 -4.18 -20.13 8.48
CA LYS A 197 -3.13 -21.12 8.25
C LYS A 197 -1.75 -20.50 8.43
N GLU A 198 -0.99 -21.08 9.35
CA GLU A 198 0.42 -20.77 9.60
C GLU A 198 1.29 -21.83 8.90
N ILE A 199 2.35 -21.39 8.23
CA ILE A 199 3.19 -22.22 7.36
C ILE A 199 4.65 -21.87 7.62
N VAL A 200 5.43 -22.87 8.02
CA VAL A 200 6.90 -22.74 8.14
C VAL A 200 7.53 -23.20 6.83
N ILE A 201 8.17 -22.29 6.10
CA ILE A 201 8.62 -22.53 4.73
C ILE A 201 9.59 -23.71 4.63
N GLY A 202 10.53 -23.82 5.56
CA GLY A 202 11.52 -24.90 5.59
C GLY A 202 10.93 -26.31 5.72
N ASN A 203 9.69 -26.44 6.19
CA ASN A 203 9.00 -27.72 6.34
C ASN A 203 8.17 -28.11 5.11
N GLU A 204 7.81 -27.14 4.27
CA GLU A 204 6.76 -27.29 3.26
C GLU A 204 7.32 -27.35 1.83
N TYR A 205 8.49 -26.74 1.61
CA TYR A 205 9.15 -26.72 0.31
C TYR A 205 10.36 -27.67 0.31
N ILE A 206 10.60 -28.36 -0.82
CA ILE A 206 11.69 -29.34 -0.95
C ILE A 206 13.07 -28.68 -0.93
N ASN A 207 13.19 -27.49 -1.53
CA ASN A 207 14.42 -26.69 -1.58
C ASN A 207 14.10 -25.26 -1.09
N PRO A 208 13.80 -25.10 0.21
CA PRO A 208 13.31 -23.84 0.76
C PRO A 208 14.33 -22.71 0.61
N GLU A 209 15.63 -23.03 0.52
CA GLU A 209 16.72 -22.06 0.34
C GLU A 209 16.72 -21.39 -1.04
N GLN A 210 15.97 -21.94 -2.00
CA GLN A 210 15.78 -21.36 -3.33
C GLN A 210 14.56 -20.43 -3.39
N VAL A 211 13.67 -20.47 -2.39
CA VAL A 211 12.48 -19.63 -2.30
C VAL A 211 12.87 -18.27 -1.74
N ASN A 212 12.62 -17.21 -2.50
CA ASN A 212 12.97 -15.84 -2.11
C ASN A 212 11.75 -14.95 -1.89
N TYR A 213 10.61 -15.27 -2.50
CA TYR A 213 9.32 -14.64 -2.21
C TYR A 213 8.18 -15.58 -2.60
N ILE A 214 7.00 -15.35 -2.02
CA ILE A 214 5.79 -16.14 -2.28
C ILE A 214 4.64 -15.19 -2.59
N ILE A 215 3.77 -15.60 -3.50
CA ILE A 215 2.52 -14.91 -3.82
C ILE A 215 1.36 -15.88 -3.59
N PHE A 216 0.40 -15.48 -2.77
CA PHE A 216 -0.92 -16.13 -2.74
C PHE A 216 -1.79 -15.51 -3.83
N GLU A 217 -2.40 -16.35 -4.67
CA GLU A 217 -3.40 -15.96 -5.65
C GLU A 217 -4.75 -16.55 -5.26
N SER A 218 -5.74 -15.68 -5.02
CA SER A 218 -7.11 -16.09 -4.74
C SER A 218 -7.84 -16.56 -6.00
N ASN A 219 -8.62 -17.63 -5.89
CA ASN A 219 -9.61 -18.02 -6.89
C ASN A 219 -11.00 -17.43 -6.61
N SER A 220 -11.19 -16.84 -5.42
CA SER A 220 -12.42 -16.17 -4.99
C SER A 220 -12.33 -14.68 -5.33
N GLU A 221 -13.40 -14.15 -5.92
CA GLU A 221 -13.52 -12.73 -6.27
C GLU A 221 -13.50 -11.84 -5.02
N ASN A 222 -12.75 -10.73 -5.08
CA ASN A 222 -12.69 -9.71 -4.03
C ASN A 222 -12.39 -10.25 -2.62
N ALA A 223 -11.71 -11.38 -2.52
CA ALA A 223 -11.43 -12.03 -1.24
C ALA A 223 -10.63 -11.12 -0.30
N GLU A 224 -11.14 -10.87 0.90
CA GLU A 224 -10.40 -10.21 1.98
C GLU A 224 -9.42 -11.22 2.61
N VAL A 225 -8.17 -11.24 2.15
CA VAL A 225 -7.11 -12.09 2.71
C VAL A 225 -6.03 -11.24 3.39
N LYS A 226 -5.66 -11.62 4.61
CA LYS A 226 -4.61 -10.95 5.39
C LYS A 226 -3.49 -11.91 5.73
N GLY A 227 -2.34 -11.38 6.11
CA GLY A 227 -1.22 -12.21 6.51
C GLY A 227 -0.03 -11.44 7.05
N TYR A 228 0.95 -12.20 7.51
CA TYR A 228 2.25 -11.68 7.90
C TYR A 228 3.35 -12.66 7.52
N LEU A 229 4.58 -12.16 7.49
CA LEU A 229 5.79 -12.98 7.47
C LEU A 229 6.59 -12.71 8.73
N LYS A 230 7.16 -13.77 9.31
CA LYS A 230 8.01 -13.77 10.49
C LYS A 230 9.32 -14.48 10.19
N PHE A 231 10.41 -13.73 10.20
CA PHE A 231 11.76 -14.26 10.06
C PHE A 231 12.33 -14.52 11.43
N TYR A 232 13.02 -15.63 11.62
CA TYR A 232 13.65 -15.91 12.90
C TYR A 232 14.89 -16.78 12.76
N ARG A 233 15.72 -16.67 13.80
CA ARG A 233 16.74 -17.65 14.14
C ARG A 233 16.42 -18.11 15.54
N GLU A 234 16.10 -19.39 15.68
CA GLU A 234 15.61 -19.95 16.94
C GLU A 234 16.56 -19.62 18.11
N GLY A 235 15.98 -19.13 19.21
CA GLY A 235 16.73 -18.74 20.42
C GLY A 235 17.63 -17.50 20.28
N LEU A 236 17.56 -16.75 19.16
CA LEU A 236 18.33 -15.52 18.96
C LEU A 236 17.45 -14.29 18.83
N TYR A 237 16.64 -14.23 17.76
CA TYR A 237 15.79 -13.08 17.46
C TYR A 237 14.74 -13.44 16.41
N ARG A 238 13.76 -12.55 16.24
CA ARG A 238 12.81 -12.60 15.14
C ARG A 238 12.36 -11.20 14.72
N ALA A 239 11.70 -11.11 13.58
CA ALA A 239 11.01 -9.91 13.14
C ALA A 239 9.80 -10.31 12.30
N SER A 240 8.70 -9.60 12.49
CA SER A 240 7.49 -9.78 11.69
C SER A 240 7.21 -8.52 10.90
N VAL A 241 6.67 -8.68 9.68
CA VAL A 241 6.05 -7.58 8.93
C VAL A 241 4.75 -8.07 8.29
N PRO A 242 3.79 -7.18 7.99
CA PRO A 242 2.60 -7.55 7.25
C PRO A 242 2.93 -8.12 5.87
N ALA A 243 2.15 -9.10 5.40
CA ALA A 243 2.08 -9.42 3.99
C ALA A 243 1.39 -8.25 3.25
N VAL A 244 1.66 -8.12 1.96
CA VAL A 244 1.26 -6.92 1.19
C VAL A 244 0.17 -7.29 0.19
N GLN A 245 -0.99 -6.65 0.26
CA GLN A 245 -2.02 -6.79 -0.77
C GLN A 245 -1.63 -6.04 -2.05
N ASP A 246 -2.17 -6.43 -3.20
CA ASP A 246 -1.96 -5.74 -4.47
C ASP A 246 -2.33 -4.25 -4.42
N THR A 247 -3.38 -3.92 -3.66
CA THR A 247 -3.85 -2.55 -3.41
C THR A 247 -2.92 -1.74 -2.51
N GLU A 248 -1.98 -2.39 -1.80
CA GLU A 248 -1.03 -1.75 -0.89
C GLU A 248 0.38 -1.61 -1.49
N ILE A 249 0.59 -2.07 -2.73
CA ILE A 249 1.87 -1.95 -3.42
C ILE A 249 2.19 -0.46 -3.64
N ASN A 250 3.46 -0.09 -3.47
CA ASN A 250 3.89 1.29 -3.64
C ASN A 250 3.60 1.77 -5.07
N THR A 251 3.07 2.98 -5.18
CA THR A 251 2.71 3.65 -6.43
C THR A 251 3.71 4.73 -6.83
N GLY A 252 4.55 5.18 -5.90
CA GLY A 252 5.54 6.24 -6.10
C GLY A 252 6.89 5.98 -5.45
N ASP A 253 7.49 7.05 -4.93
CA ASP A 253 8.81 7.01 -4.29
C ASP A 253 8.73 6.35 -2.91
N ILE A 254 9.68 5.47 -2.62
CA ILE A 254 9.71 4.69 -1.38
C ILE A 254 10.69 5.33 -0.39
N PHE A 255 10.27 5.54 0.84
CA PHE A 255 11.08 6.23 1.85
C PHE A 255 11.80 5.27 2.80
N ILE A 256 13.13 5.37 2.87
CA ILE A 256 13.94 4.75 3.93
C ILE A 256 14.11 5.78 5.03
N SER A 257 13.20 5.74 6.00
CA SER A 257 13.08 6.77 7.04
C SER A 257 14.25 6.79 8.03
N HIS A 258 15.00 5.70 8.14
CA HIS A 258 16.15 5.59 9.01
C HIS A 258 17.16 4.59 8.45
N ILE A 259 18.46 4.85 8.60
CA ILE A 259 19.54 3.92 8.25
C ILE A 259 20.47 3.82 9.46
N ALA A 260 20.72 2.59 9.90
CA ALA A 260 21.70 2.26 10.92
C ALA A 260 22.81 1.39 10.30
N SER A 261 23.99 1.98 10.12
CA SER A 261 25.13 1.29 9.50
C SER A 261 26.44 1.66 10.17
N ASP A 262 26.80 0.92 11.22
CA ASP A 262 28.00 1.17 12.01
C ASP A 262 28.65 -0.14 12.52
N SER A 263 29.45 -0.07 13.58
CA SER A 263 30.09 -1.26 14.16
C SER A 263 29.11 -2.19 14.85
N ASP A 264 27.96 -1.67 15.29
CA ASP A 264 26.99 -2.33 16.14
C ASP A 264 25.71 -2.64 15.37
N TRP A 265 25.43 -1.92 14.29
CA TRP A 265 24.19 -1.99 13.52
C TRP A 265 24.39 -2.22 12.02
N TRP A 266 23.44 -2.93 11.43
CA TRP A 266 23.25 -3.01 9.99
C TRP A 266 21.79 -2.76 9.61
N THR A 267 21.60 -2.12 8.46
CA THR A 267 20.33 -1.99 7.76
C THR A 267 20.38 -2.87 6.51
N GLY A 268 19.41 -3.78 6.39
CA GLY A 268 19.19 -4.63 5.22
C GLY A 268 17.91 -4.22 4.51
N ILE A 269 17.94 -4.22 3.18
CA ILE A 269 16.82 -3.86 2.32
C ILE A 269 16.48 -5.05 1.44
N SER A 270 15.19 -5.34 1.30
CA SER A 270 14.62 -6.23 0.29
C SER A 270 13.69 -5.42 -0.61
N LEU A 271 13.86 -5.55 -1.92
CA LEU A 271 12.98 -4.96 -2.93
C LEU A 271 12.46 -6.06 -3.86
N LEU A 272 11.15 -6.12 -4.06
CA LEU A 272 10.48 -7.00 -5.01
C LEU A 272 9.78 -6.14 -6.06
N ASN A 273 10.19 -6.26 -7.32
CA ASN A 273 9.49 -5.66 -8.45
C ASN A 273 8.30 -6.54 -8.84
N THR A 274 7.07 -6.09 -8.68
CA THR A 274 5.85 -6.83 -9.07
C THR A 274 5.41 -6.54 -10.50
N ASN A 275 6.08 -5.62 -11.19
CA ASN A 275 5.77 -5.30 -12.58
C ASN A 275 6.22 -6.41 -13.53
N SER A 276 5.49 -6.52 -14.65
CA SER A 276 5.85 -7.38 -15.78
C SER A 276 7.03 -6.82 -16.61
N SER A 277 7.47 -5.59 -16.31
CA SER A 277 8.60 -4.90 -16.91
C SER A 277 9.69 -4.59 -15.88
N PRO A 278 10.95 -4.39 -16.31
CA PRO A 278 12.00 -3.90 -15.43
C PRO A 278 11.71 -2.49 -14.89
N VAL A 279 12.15 -2.22 -13.65
CA VAL A 279 12.11 -0.90 -13.03
C VAL A 279 13.53 -0.38 -12.77
N GLU A 280 13.73 0.91 -13.00
CA GLU A 280 14.97 1.62 -12.74
C GLU A 280 14.81 2.45 -11.47
N LEU A 281 15.61 2.13 -10.45
CA LEU A 281 15.53 2.75 -9.13
C LEU A 281 16.75 3.64 -8.88
N SER A 282 16.50 4.86 -8.40
CA SER A 282 17.54 5.78 -7.94
C SER A 282 17.46 5.93 -6.43
N ILE A 283 18.43 5.38 -5.70
CA ILE A 283 18.53 5.49 -4.25
C ILE A 283 19.32 6.75 -3.91
N GLU A 284 18.61 7.76 -3.41
CA GLU A 284 19.14 9.08 -3.05
C GLU A 284 19.32 9.14 -1.53
N PHE A 285 20.57 9.14 -1.07
CA PHE A 285 20.90 9.22 0.35
C PHE A 285 20.92 10.67 0.84
N ASP A 286 20.69 10.86 2.13
CA ASP A 286 20.64 12.17 2.82
C ASP A 286 21.95 12.99 2.72
N ASN A 287 23.07 12.36 2.40
CA ASN A 287 24.34 13.02 2.13
C ASN A 287 24.54 13.42 0.65
N GLY A 288 23.52 13.25 -0.20
CA GLY A 288 23.51 13.58 -1.62
C GLY A 288 24.14 12.52 -2.53
N ILE A 289 24.61 11.39 -1.99
CA ILE A 289 25.06 10.27 -2.81
C ILE A 289 23.86 9.60 -3.48
N ILE A 290 24.00 9.28 -4.76
CA ILE A 290 22.99 8.56 -5.54
C ILE A 290 23.54 7.21 -6.00
N ARG A 291 22.71 6.17 -5.96
CA ARG A 291 23.01 4.82 -6.44
C ARG A 291 21.88 4.32 -7.33
N GLN A 292 22.24 3.85 -8.51
CA GLN A 292 21.28 3.29 -9.47
C GLN A 292 21.16 1.78 -9.28
N LYS A 293 19.94 1.27 -9.45
CA LYS A 293 19.65 -0.16 -9.34
C LYS A 293 18.50 -0.53 -10.27
N THR A 294 18.75 -1.49 -11.15
CA THR A 294 17.73 -2.05 -12.04
C THR A 294 17.18 -3.33 -11.40
N LEU A 295 15.87 -3.44 -11.28
CA LEU A 295 15.20 -4.71 -10.97
C LEU A 295 14.52 -5.21 -12.23
N ALA A 296 14.86 -6.41 -12.69
CA ALA A 296 14.11 -7.05 -13.78
C ALA A 296 12.66 -7.30 -13.36
N ALA A 297 11.78 -7.60 -14.31
CA ALA A 297 10.41 -8.00 -14.04
C ALA A 297 10.37 -9.16 -13.04
N ASN A 298 9.49 -9.09 -12.03
CA ASN A 298 9.35 -10.09 -10.97
C ASN A 298 10.62 -10.36 -10.13
N MET A 299 11.67 -9.52 -10.26
CA MET A 299 12.92 -9.73 -9.55
C MET A 299 12.80 -9.31 -8.10
N GLN A 300 13.33 -10.15 -7.22
CA GLN A 300 13.55 -9.83 -5.81
C GLN A 300 15.05 -9.64 -5.59
N GLN A 301 15.44 -8.58 -4.89
CA GLN A 301 16.84 -8.34 -4.58
C GLN A 301 17.01 -7.79 -3.17
N THR A 302 17.87 -8.47 -2.39
CA THR A 302 18.33 -8.02 -1.08
C THR A 302 19.73 -7.41 -1.14
N PHE A 303 20.02 -6.51 -0.21
CA PHE A 303 21.37 -5.97 0.03
C PHE A 303 21.44 -5.32 1.41
N LEU A 304 22.63 -5.28 2.01
CA LEU A 304 22.88 -4.39 3.14
C LEU A 304 23.26 -3.00 2.61
N ILE A 305 22.91 -1.95 3.35
CA ILE A 305 23.31 -0.58 2.95
C ILE A 305 24.82 -0.50 2.74
N ARG A 306 25.62 -1.07 3.67
CA ARG A 306 27.09 -1.10 3.56
C ARG A 306 27.60 -1.74 2.27
N ASP A 307 26.87 -2.71 1.70
CA ASP A 307 27.32 -3.44 0.51
C ASP A 307 27.24 -2.57 -0.76
N ILE A 308 26.37 -1.55 -0.76
CA ILE A 308 26.32 -0.53 -1.81
C ILE A 308 27.51 0.46 -1.73
N PHE A 309 28.26 0.40 -0.62
CA PHE A 309 29.46 1.19 -0.35
C PHE A 309 30.68 0.28 -0.13
N ASP A 310 30.82 -0.74 -0.97
CA ASP A 310 31.97 -1.66 -0.99
C ASP A 310 32.21 -2.36 0.37
N GLY A 311 31.11 -2.68 1.07
CA GLY A 311 31.11 -3.34 2.37
C GLY A 311 31.44 -2.43 3.55
N GLN A 312 31.59 -1.12 3.35
CA GLN A 312 31.94 -0.17 4.42
C GLN A 312 30.69 0.35 5.15
N PRO A 313 30.63 0.27 6.49
CA PRO A 313 29.56 0.89 7.26
C PRO A 313 29.47 2.40 7.02
N GLN A 314 28.25 2.92 6.90
CA GLN A 314 27.98 4.32 6.57
C GLN A 314 27.35 5.07 7.74
N GLN A 315 28.12 5.37 8.80
CA GLN A 315 27.62 6.03 10.01
C GLN A 315 27.02 7.44 9.76
N GLY A 316 27.45 8.09 8.68
CA GLY A 316 27.00 9.43 8.31
C GLY A 316 25.74 9.46 7.45
N ILE A 317 25.28 8.31 6.95
CA ILE A 317 24.07 8.19 6.14
C ILE A 317 22.94 7.75 7.05
N ARG A 318 21.86 8.54 7.11
CA ARG A 318 20.80 8.32 8.09
C ARG A 318 19.43 8.07 7.48
N SER A 319 19.23 8.39 6.21
CA SER A 319 17.97 8.14 5.49
C SER A 319 18.23 8.15 3.99
N ALA A 320 17.26 7.66 3.23
CA ALA A 320 17.29 7.71 1.77
C ALA A 320 15.88 7.71 1.17
N VAL A 321 15.79 8.10 -0.10
CA VAL A 321 14.59 7.92 -0.94
C VAL A 321 14.94 7.00 -2.10
N ILE A 322 14.13 5.98 -2.34
CA ILE A 322 14.20 5.16 -3.55
C ILE A 322 13.21 5.74 -4.55
N ARG A 323 13.73 6.46 -5.55
CA ARG A 323 12.91 7.02 -6.64
C ARG A 323 12.51 5.95 -7.64
N GLY A 324 11.31 6.10 -8.21
CA GLY A 324 10.80 5.19 -9.25
C GLY A 324 10.28 3.86 -8.71
N GLY A 325 9.84 3.84 -7.44
CA GLY A 325 9.40 2.64 -6.72
C GLY A 325 7.99 2.14 -7.06
N SER A 326 7.36 2.64 -8.12
CA SER A 326 6.01 2.22 -8.53
C SER A 326 6.01 0.72 -8.90
N GLY A 327 5.08 -0.04 -8.31
CA GLY A 327 5.02 -1.49 -8.43
C GLY A 327 6.17 -2.23 -7.72
N VAL A 328 6.82 -1.61 -6.74
CA VAL A 328 7.89 -2.23 -5.94
C VAL A 328 7.46 -2.37 -4.49
N ILE A 329 7.48 -3.60 -3.98
CA ILE A 329 7.32 -3.86 -2.55
C ILE A 329 8.70 -3.77 -1.89
N GLY A 330 8.82 -2.92 -0.87
CA GLY A 330 10.05 -2.76 -0.10
C GLY A 330 9.89 -3.23 1.34
N LEU A 331 10.98 -3.76 1.89
CA LEU A 331 11.08 -4.19 3.28
C LEU A 331 12.46 -3.80 3.81
N GLU A 332 12.50 -3.29 5.04
CA GLU A 332 13.71 -2.93 5.75
C GLU A 332 13.86 -3.76 7.02
N LEU A 333 15.06 -4.28 7.27
CA LEU A 333 15.46 -4.94 8.49
C LEU A 333 16.58 -4.16 9.18
N PHE A 334 16.43 -3.96 10.49
CA PHE A 334 17.45 -3.41 11.37
C PHE A 334 17.96 -4.52 12.26
N GLY A 335 19.28 -4.75 12.27
CA GLY A 335 19.84 -5.77 13.13
C GLY A 335 21.17 -5.39 13.75
N SER A 336 21.45 -6.06 14.86
CA SER A 336 22.74 -5.98 15.53
C SER A 336 23.81 -6.75 14.74
N THR A 337 25.01 -6.20 14.65
CA THR A 337 26.17 -6.94 14.15
C THR A 337 26.62 -7.96 15.19
N GLU A 338 27.37 -8.98 14.75
CA GLU A 338 27.97 -9.98 15.65
C GLU A 338 28.91 -9.36 16.70
N ASN A 339 29.53 -8.21 16.38
CA ASN A 339 30.47 -7.53 17.26
C ASN A 339 29.80 -6.67 18.34
N SER A 340 28.50 -6.37 18.19
CA SER A 340 27.76 -5.51 19.12
C SER A 340 27.55 -6.15 20.50
N GLY A 341 27.62 -7.48 20.59
CA GLY A 341 27.20 -8.24 21.77
C GLY A 341 25.69 -8.22 22.03
N LYS A 342 24.89 -7.81 21.04
CA LYS A 342 23.43 -7.72 21.09
C LYS A 342 22.80 -8.59 20.01
N ASN A 343 21.53 -8.92 20.20
CA ASN A 343 20.71 -9.75 19.33
C ASN A 343 19.48 -9.00 18.84
N TYR A 344 19.55 -7.68 18.63
CA TYR A 344 18.40 -6.97 18.08
C TYR A 344 18.14 -7.37 16.63
N LEU A 345 16.86 -7.59 16.32
CA LEU A 345 16.34 -7.65 14.97
C LEU A 345 14.96 -6.98 14.98
N SER A 346 14.65 -6.20 13.96
CA SER A 346 13.31 -5.67 13.72
C SER A 346 13.12 -5.48 12.22
N GLY A 347 11.87 -5.46 11.77
CA GLY A 347 11.52 -5.22 10.38
C GLY A 347 10.33 -4.27 10.23
N ILE A 348 10.31 -3.54 9.12
CA ILE A 348 9.16 -2.74 8.67
C ILE A 348 9.02 -2.86 7.15
N LEU A 349 7.82 -2.61 6.65
CA LEU A 349 7.62 -2.37 5.22
C LEU A 349 8.14 -0.98 4.87
N LEU A 350 8.78 -0.86 3.70
CA LEU A 350 9.13 0.42 3.11
C LEU A 350 7.99 0.85 2.19
N LYS A 351 7.42 2.01 2.50
CA LYS A 351 6.22 2.52 1.83
C LYS A 351 6.44 3.90 1.22
N ASP A 352 5.62 4.23 0.24
CA ASP A 352 5.39 5.58 -0.29
C ASP A 352 4.31 6.35 0.49
N ASP A 353 3.64 5.68 1.43
CA ASP A 353 2.66 6.28 2.35
C ASP A 353 3.26 7.43 3.16
N THR A 354 2.50 8.52 3.24
CA THR A 354 2.80 9.69 4.09
C THR A 354 1.55 10.18 4.79
N ALA A 355 1.71 10.87 5.92
CA ALA A 355 0.60 11.46 6.66
C ALA A 355 1.02 12.76 7.33
N SER A 356 0.04 13.63 7.61
CA SER A 356 0.22 14.82 8.46
C SER A 356 0.13 14.50 9.94
N GLU A 357 -0.36 13.31 10.30
CA GLU A 357 -0.42 12.81 11.67
C GLU A 357 0.15 11.40 11.77
N LEU A 358 1.05 11.18 12.72
CA LEU A 358 1.58 9.86 13.07
C LEU A 358 1.14 9.47 14.47
N TYR A 359 0.80 8.19 14.64
CA TYR A 359 0.31 7.64 15.90
C TYR A 359 1.26 6.54 16.39
N PHE A 360 1.76 6.70 17.61
CA PHE A 360 2.59 5.70 18.28
C PHE A 360 1.85 5.22 19.53
N PRO A 361 0.95 4.21 19.39
CA PRO A 361 0.02 3.82 20.44
C PRO A 361 0.70 3.12 21.62
N HIS A 362 1.94 2.68 21.43
CA HIS A 362 2.77 2.08 22.46
C HIS A 362 4.08 2.87 22.60
N ILE A 363 4.51 3.05 23.84
CA ILE A 363 5.81 3.58 24.25
C ILE A 363 6.24 2.74 25.45
N ALA A 364 7.46 2.23 25.41
CA ALA A 364 8.12 1.51 26.49
C ALA A 364 9.47 2.19 26.77
N SER A 365 9.57 2.89 27.91
CA SER A 365 10.76 3.67 28.27
C SER A 365 10.95 3.63 29.79
N ASP A 366 11.57 2.57 30.28
CA ASP A 366 11.79 2.30 31.69
C ASP A 366 13.18 1.66 31.93
N GLN A 367 13.38 1.02 33.08
CA GLN A 367 14.66 0.35 33.41
C GLN A 367 14.99 -0.86 32.51
N ASN A 368 13.98 -1.46 31.88
CA ASN A 368 14.09 -2.64 31.04
C ASN A 368 14.00 -2.29 29.56
N TRP A 369 13.22 -1.28 29.19
CA TRP A 369 12.88 -0.96 27.80
C TRP A 369 13.27 0.47 27.41
N TRP A 370 13.63 0.63 26.15
CA TRP A 370 13.74 1.93 25.49
C TRP A 370 12.88 1.96 24.22
N THR A 371 12.40 3.16 23.88
CA THR A 371 11.70 3.43 22.63
C THR A 371 12.47 4.44 21.81
N GLY A 372 12.77 4.10 20.56
CA GLY A 372 13.28 5.01 19.53
C GLY A 372 12.16 5.47 18.61
N ILE A 373 12.26 6.69 18.10
CA ILE A 373 11.30 7.29 17.16
C ILE A 373 12.09 7.87 16.00
N ALA A 374 11.68 7.55 14.77
CA ALA A 374 12.21 8.14 13.55
C ALA A 374 11.07 8.78 12.74
N VAL A 375 11.26 10.02 12.31
CA VAL A 375 10.34 10.75 11.44
C VAL A 375 11.14 11.33 10.28
N TYR A 376 10.65 11.15 9.07
CA TYR A 376 11.30 11.61 7.85
C TYR A 376 10.44 12.64 7.14
N ASN A 377 11.05 13.78 6.81
CA ASN A 377 10.40 14.83 6.03
C ASN A 377 10.45 14.47 4.54
N THR A 378 9.30 14.19 3.95
CA THR A 378 9.20 13.80 2.54
C THR A 378 9.08 14.98 1.60
N SER A 379 8.96 16.21 2.12
CA SER A 379 8.85 17.41 1.32
C SER A 379 10.21 18.00 0.95
N ASN A 380 10.20 18.87 -0.07
CA ASN A 380 11.36 19.64 -0.50
C ASN A 380 11.52 20.97 0.28
N ILE A 381 10.72 21.20 1.32
CA ILE A 381 10.77 22.40 2.17
C ILE A 381 11.02 22.02 3.63
N GLU A 382 11.41 23.01 4.44
CA GLU A 382 11.49 22.82 5.88
C GLU A 382 10.11 22.51 6.44
N ASN A 383 10.04 21.57 7.38
CA ASN A 383 8.79 21.09 7.94
C ASN A 383 8.85 21.08 9.47
N PHE A 384 7.88 21.74 10.11
CA PHE A 384 7.72 21.65 11.55
C PHE A 384 6.82 20.49 11.92
N ILE A 385 7.37 19.58 12.73
CA ILE A 385 6.58 18.58 13.44
C ILE A 385 6.36 19.02 14.88
N THR A 386 5.25 18.60 15.48
CA THR A 386 4.94 18.77 16.89
C THR A 386 4.63 17.42 17.51
N VAL A 387 5.46 16.98 18.44
CA VAL A 387 5.29 15.74 19.20
C VAL A 387 4.46 16.06 20.44
N ILE A 388 3.30 15.42 20.56
CA ILE A 388 2.30 15.68 21.59
C ILE A 388 2.16 14.43 22.48
N PRO A 389 2.57 14.48 23.75
CA PRO A 389 2.40 13.38 24.68
C PRO A 389 0.99 13.32 25.27
N PHE A 390 0.54 12.10 25.56
CA PHE A 390 -0.74 11.80 26.19
C PHE A 390 -0.52 10.82 27.35
N LYS A 391 -1.31 10.97 28.41
CA LYS A 391 -1.42 9.98 29.49
C LYS A 391 -2.21 8.76 29.03
N SER A 392 -2.15 7.68 29.82
CA SER A 392 -2.95 6.48 29.55
C SER A 392 -4.45 6.73 29.63
N ASP A 393 -4.90 7.67 30.47
CA ASP A 393 -6.32 8.05 30.61
C ASP A 393 -6.86 8.98 29.50
N GLY A 394 -6.02 9.32 28.50
CA GLY A 394 -6.36 10.22 27.41
C GLY A 394 -6.11 11.70 27.66
N THR A 395 -5.64 12.09 28.85
CA THR A 395 -5.26 13.48 29.12
C THR A 395 -4.09 13.90 28.25
N MET A 396 -4.30 14.91 27.40
CA MET A 396 -3.24 15.53 26.61
C MET A 396 -2.30 16.37 27.49
N LEU A 397 -1.00 16.14 27.37
CA LEU A 397 0.06 16.88 28.06
C LEU A 397 0.57 18.03 27.18
N ALA A 398 -0.32 18.97 26.85
CA ALA A 398 -0.05 20.01 25.84
C ALA A 398 1.11 20.95 26.20
N SER A 399 1.32 21.23 27.49
CA SER A 399 2.45 22.06 27.96
C SER A 399 3.81 21.42 27.69
N ASP A 400 3.83 20.11 27.51
CA ASP A 400 5.04 19.31 27.30
C ASP A 400 5.27 19.03 25.82
N ALA A 401 4.40 19.49 24.91
CA ALA A 401 4.56 19.26 23.48
C ALA A 401 5.85 19.92 22.95
N VAL A 402 6.58 19.21 22.08
CA VAL A 402 7.86 19.66 21.53
C VAL A 402 7.74 19.85 20.03
N SER A 403 8.09 21.05 19.55
CA SER A 403 8.17 21.34 18.11
C SER A 403 9.60 21.17 17.61
N ILE A 404 9.75 20.45 16.50
CA ILE A 404 11.04 20.14 15.87
C ILE A 404 10.97 20.57 14.41
N LEU A 405 12.01 21.28 13.96
CA LEU A 405 12.21 21.61 12.55
C LEU A 405 13.01 20.51 11.88
N ILE A 406 12.47 19.95 10.80
CA ILE A 406 13.16 18.96 9.96
C ILE A 406 13.43 19.58 8.60
N SER A 407 14.69 19.56 8.18
CA SER A 407 15.09 20.04 6.85
C SER A 407 14.47 19.20 5.73
N PRO A 408 14.39 19.73 4.48
CA PRO A 408 13.93 18.97 3.33
C PRO A 408 14.64 17.62 3.20
N TYR A 409 13.89 16.53 2.97
CA TYR A 409 14.46 15.19 2.74
C TYR A 409 15.44 14.70 3.82
N MET A 410 15.24 15.13 5.07
CA MET A 410 16.04 14.70 6.22
C MET A 410 15.16 13.98 7.25
N GLN A 411 15.80 13.12 8.04
CA GLN A 411 15.16 12.52 9.22
C GLN A 411 15.42 13.30 10.52
N TYR A 412 14.49 13.15 11.45
CA TYR A 412 14.68 13.35 12.88
C TYR A 412 14.52 12.00 13.59
N ALA A 413 15.56 11.56 14.30
CA ALA A 413 15.53 10.33 15.09
C ALA A 413 15.99 10.61 16.52
N THR A 414 15.27 10.07 17.50
CA THR A 414 15.54 10.30 18.93
C THR A 414 15.07 9.12 19.79
N LEU A 415 15.52 9.07 21.04
CA LEU A 415 14.91 8.20 22.05
C LEU A 415 13.78 8.96 22.75
N PHE A 416 12.71 8.25 23.11
CA PHE A 416 11.56 8.83 23.81
C PHE A 416 11.98 9.57 25.10
N LYS A 417 12.90 8.99 25.88
CA LYS A 417 13.44 9.62 27.10
C LYS A 417 14.11 10.97 26.84
N ASP A 418 14.67 11.18 25.65
CA ASP A 418 15.44 12.39 25.31
C ASP A 418 14.51 13.55 24.89
N LEU A 419 13.21 13.28 24.69
CA LEU A 419 12.17 14.30 24.49
C LEU A 419 11.81 15.02 25.80
N GLY A 420 12.20 14.48 26.96
CA GLY A 420 12.01 15.13 28.26
C GLY A 420 10.57 15.16 28.76
N PHE A 421 9.69 14.32 28.23
CA PHE A 421 8.30 14.20 28.69
C PHE A 421 8.21 13.64 30.12
N PRO A 422 7.13 13.97 30.86
CA PRO A 422 6.93 13.44 32.21
C PRO A 422 6.68 11.93 32.18
N ALA A 423 6.97 11.24 33.29
CA ALA A 423 6.87 9.78 33.41
C ALA A 423 5.46 9.22 33.18
N GLU A 424 4.42 10.05 33.27
CA GLU A 424 3.03 9.72 33.00
C GLU A 424 2.65 9.73 31.50
N ALA A 425 3.56 10.18 30.62
CA ALA A 425 3.36 10.11 29.18
C ALA A 425 3.39 8.64 28.70
N ALA A 426 2.25 8.16 28.19
CA ALA A 426 2.02 6.76 27.85
C ALA A 426 2.02 6.48 26.33
N TRP A 427 1.72 7.48 25.52
CA TRP A 427 1.76 7.42 24.05
C TRP A 427 1.94 8.83 23.46
N ILE A 428 2.26 8.91 22.16
CA ILE A 428 2.44 10.18 21.45
C ILE A 428 1.69 10.23 20.13
N LYS A 429 1.24 11.44 19.79
CA LYS A 429 0.85 11.83 18.44
C LYS A 429 1.88 12.80 17.88
N ILE A 430 2.27 12.65 16.63
CA ILE A 430 3.10 13.64 15.93
C ILE A 430 2.22 14.32 14.90
N LYS A 431 2.06 15.64 15.00
CA LYS A 431 1.43 16.48 13.96
C LYS A 431 2.50 17.11 13.10
N SER A 432 2.27 17.22 11.81
CA SER A 432 3.21 17.76 10.84
C SER A 432 2.54 18.77 9.92
N GLN A 433 3.28 19.79 9.49
CA GLN A 433 2.78 20.80 8.56
C GLN A 433 2.76 20.30 7.11
N GLU A 434 3.81 19.56 6.74
CA GLU A 434 3.88 18.81 5.48
C GLU A 434 3.76 17.31 5.75
N PRO A 435 3.33 16.48 4.77
CA PRO A 435 3.32 15.04 4.94
C PRO A 435 4.70 14.49 5.37
N VAL A 436 4.68 13.53 6.29
CA VAL A 436 5.86 12.83 6.79
C VAL A 436 5.61 11.32 6.77
N THR A 437 6.69 10.56 6.88
CA THR A 437 6.61 9.14 7.23
C THR A 437 7.48 8.87 8.46
N GLY A 438 7.33 7.70 9.07
CA GLY A 438 8.08 7.38 10.28
C GLY A 438 7.64 6.10 10.97
N PHE A 439 8.44 5.69 11.94
CA PHE A 439 8.24 4.46 12.69
C PHE A 439 8.89 4.57 14.08
N GLY A 440 8.48 3.67 14.98
CA GLY A 440 9.02 3.50 16.31
C GLY A 440 9.71 2.15 16.45
N LEU A 441 10.72 2.08 17.31
CA LEU A 441 11.39 0.85 17.73
C LEU A 441 11.28 0.69 19.23
N PHE A 442 10.97 -0.53 19.68
CA PHE A 442 10.94 -0.90 21.09
C PHE A 442 11.99 -1.96 21.32
N ALA A 443 12.86 -1.77 22.30
CA ALA A 443 13.89 -2.76 22.58
C ALA A 443 14.26 -2.81 24.06
N THR A 444 14.75 -3.97 24.49
CA THR A 444 15.19 -4.15 25.86
C THR A 444 16.61 -3.65 26.05
N HIS A 445 16.92 -3.01 27.18
CA HIS A 445 18.28 -2.60 27.54
C HIS A 445 19.28 -3.76 27.61
N SER A 446 18.79 -4.99 27.74
CA SER A 446 19.62 -6.21 27.74
C SER A 446 20.33 -6.47 26.40
N GLY A 447 19.82 -5.90 25.29
CA GLY A 447 20.35 -6.21 23.96
C GLY A 447 19.65 -7.38 23.26
N ASN A 448 18.68 -8.04 23.90
CA ASN A 448 18.13 -9.29 23.36
C ASN A 448 16.96 -9.10 22.41
N GLN A 449 16.09 -8.12 22.65
CA GLN A 449 14.80 -8.04 21.98
C GLN A 449 14.60 -6.66 21.34
N MET A 450 14.05 -6.65 20.14
CA MET A 450 13.63 -5.44 19.43
C MET A 450 12.40 -5.72 18.56
N ALA A 451 11.53 -4.73 18.38
CA ALA A 451 10.40 -4.77 17.47
C ALA A 451 10.09 -3.38 16.94
N GLY A 452 9.43 -3.31 15.78
CA GLY A 452 9.14 -2.08 15.07
C GLY A 452 7.65 -1.85 14.88
N CYS A 453 7.26 -0.58 14.80
CA CYS A 453 5.90 -0.15 14.52
C CYS A 453 5.93 1.03 13.55
N THR A 454 5.32 0.90 12.38
CA THR A 454 5.08 2.03 11.48
C THR A 454 4.16 3.05 12.16
N GLY A 455 4.34 4.35 11.93
CA GLY A 455 3.52 5.42 12.50
C GLY A 455 2.45 5.99 11.56
N VAL A 456 2.54 5.68 10.27
CA VAL A 456 1.67 6.19 9.18
C VAL A 456 0.48 5.26 8.95
N ASN A 457 -0.70 5.81 8.69
CA ASN A 457 -1.91 5.08 8.31
C ASN A 457 -2.25 3.90 9.25
N THR A 458 -2.00 4.08 10.54
CA THR A 458 -2.16 3.03 11.57
C THR A 458 -3.53 3.00 12.22
N THR A 459 -4.40 3.97 11.89
CA THR A 459 -5.72 4.08 12.50
C THR A 459 -6.79 3.42 11.64
N GLN A 460 -7.58 2.53 12.22
CA GLN A 460 -8.63 1.79 11.54
C GLN A 460 -9.85 1.59 12.45
N ASN A 461 -11.02 1.39 11.84
CA ASN A 461 -12.24 1.01 12.56
C ASN A 461 -12.41 -0.52 12.68
N LYS A 462 -11.69 -1.31 11.88
CA LYS A 462 -11.59 -2.77 12.01
C LYS A 462 -10.14 -3.20 11.81
N GLY A 463 -9.71 -4.29 12.43
CA GLY A 463 -8.36 -4.81 12.24
C GLY A 463 -8.15 -6.18 12.84
N THR A 464 -6.99 -6.77 12.55
CA THR A 464 -6.67 -8.14 12.96
C THR A 464 -5.31 -8.19 13.66
N PHE A 465 -5.23 -8.90 14.78
CA PHE A 465 -4.01 -9.29 15.46
C PHE A 465 -3.74 -10.75 15.12
N PRO A 466 -2.88 -11.02 14.12
CA PRO A 466 -2.88 -12.30 13.43
C PRO A 466 -2.21 -13.44 14.22
N LYS A 467 -1.58 -13.13 15.36
CA LYS A 467 -0.83 -14.12 16.16
C LYS A 467 -1.06 -13.96 17.66
N LEU A 468 -1.49 -15.03 18.30
CA LEU A 468 -1.38 -15.22 19.75
C LEU A 468 -0.24 -16.20 20.01
N GLU A 469 0.79 -15.73 20.71
CA GLU A 469 2.00 -16.49 20.99
C GLU A 469 1.71 -17.59 22.03
N LYS A 470 1.89 -18.85 21.61
CA LYS A 470 1.63 -20.02 22.48
C LYS A 470 2.81 -20.33 23.39
N ASN A 471 4.02 -20.03 22.95
CA ASN A 471 5.26 -20.30 23.69
C ASN A 471 5.92 -19.00 24.18
N GLY A 472 5.13 -18.15 24.83
CA GLY A 472 5.54 -16.80 25.20
C GLY A 472 4.37 -15.96 25.67
N TRP A 473 4.30 -14.73 25.19
CA TRP A 473 3.25 -13.78 25.52
C TRP A 473 2.91 -12.90 24.32
N THR A 474 1.68 -12.39 24.32
CA THR A 474 1.20 -11.42 23.34
C THR A 474 0.62 -10.22 24.08
N GLY A 475 1.22 -9.06 23.85
CA GLY A 475 0.74 -7.77 24.34
C GLY A 475 0.04 -7.00 23.24
N ILE A 476 -1.09 -6.37 23.56
CA ILE A 476 -1.86 -5.55 22.61
C ILE A 476 -2.05 -4.16 23.21
N ALA A 477 -1.81 -3.13 22.39
CA ALA A 477 -2.08 -1.74 22.71
C ALA A 477 -3.14 -1.18 21.77
N PHE A 478 -4.13 -0.48 22.34
CA PHE A 478 -5.13 0.32 21.66
C PHE A 478 -5.02 1.76 22.11
N VAL A 479 -5.18 2.70 21.17
CA VAL A 479 -5.43 4.10 21.45
C VAL A 479 -6.64 4.54 20.63
N ASN A 480 -7.65 5.08 21.31
CA ASN A 480 -8.72 5.82 20.64
C ASN A 480 -8.16 7.13 20.12
N THR A 481 -8.16 7.36 18.81
CA THR A 481 -7.56 8.58 18.24
C THR A 481 -8.53 9.75 18.15
N GLU A 482 -9.79 9.53 18.52
CA GLU A 482 -10.89 10.45 18.34
C GLU A 482 -11.28 11.16 19.65
N GLY A 483 -12.03 12.25 19.48
CA GLY A 483 -12.56 13.06 20.59
C GLY A 483 -13.79 12.49 21.30
N ASP A 484 -14.31 11.37 20.81
CA ASP A 484 -15.54 10.72 21.28
C ASP A 484 -15.27 9.31 21.83
N LEU A 485 -16.24 8.74 22.57
CA LEU A 485 -16.14 7.40 23.13
C LEU A 485 -16.07 6.33 22.03
N ALA A 486 -15.04 5.48 22.08
CA ALA A 486 -14.94 4.29 21.26
C ALA A 486 -15.49 3.06 21.99
N ASN A 487 -16.35 2.30 21.32
CA ASN A 487 -16.72 0.95 21.69
C ASN A 487 -15.92 0.02 20.78
N ILE A 488 -15.10 -0.84 21.37
CA ILE A 488 -14.29 -1.83 20.63
C ILE A 488 -14.83 -3.20 20.98
N THR A 489 -15.24 -3.95 19.96
CA THR A 489 -15.56 -5.38 20.07
C THR A 489 -14.33 -6.17 19.65
N LEU A 490 -13.84 -7.03 20.53
CA LEU A 490 -12.77 -7.99 20.28
C LEU A 490 -13.39 -9.36 20.06
N THR A 491 -12.90 -10.12 19.08
CA THR A 491 -13.34 -11.50 18.85
C THR A 491 -12.14 -12.40 18.60
N ALA A 492 -11.99 -13.44 19.41
CA ALA A 492 -10.92 -14.42 19.37
C ALA A 492 -11.37 -15.68 18.62
N TYR A 493 -10.49 -16.21 17.77
CA TYR A 493 -10.74 -17.36 16.91
C TYR A 493 -9.55 -18.32 16.93
N ASP A 494 -9.78 -19.61 16.65
CA ASP A 494 -8.73 -20.59 16.40
C ASP A 494 -8.32 -20.67 14.91
N ASP A 495 -7.36 -21.54 14.59
CA ASP A 495 -6.89 -21.73 13.19
C ASP A 495 -7.98 -22.29 12.27
N GLY A 496 -9.00 -22.97 12.81
CA GLY A 496 -10.14 -23.46 12.04
C GLY A 496 -11.18 -22.39 11.72
N GLY A 497 -11.02 -21.17 12.24
CA GLY A 497 -12.02 -20.11 12.17
C GLY A 497 -13.17 -20.28 13.15
N ASN A 498 -13.04 -21.17 14.13
CA ASN A 498 -14.05 -21.34 15.16
C ASN A 498 -13.98 -20.16 16.13
N PHE A 499 -15.15 -19.60 16.43
CA PHE A 499 -15.30 -18.62 17.49
C PHE A 499 -14.90 -19.21 18.85
N ILE A 500 -14.07 -18.49 19.60
CA ILE A 500 -13.65 -18.86 20.95
C ILE A 500 -14.32 -17.96 22.00
N ALA A 501 -14.17 -16.65 21.86
CA ALA A 501 -14.73 -15.66 22.77
C ALA A 501 -14.84 -14.29 22.11
N ASP A 502 -15.74 -13.44 22.59
CA ASP A 502 -15.76 -12.01 22.30
C ASP A 502 -15.55 -11.19 23.58
N GLU A 503 -15.29 -9.90 23.47
CA GLU A 503 -15.46 -8.95 24.56
C GLU A 503 -15.68 -7.54 24.03
N ILE A 504 -16.52 -6.77 24.71
CA ILE A 504 -16.72 -5.35 24.40
C ILE A 504 -16.03 -4.51 25.47
N MET A 505 -15.26 -3.53 25.01
CA MET A 505 -14.65 -2.53 25.87
C MET A 505 -14.90 -1.12 25.39
N GLU A 506 -15.16 -0.25 26.35
CA GLU A 506 -15.21 1.20 26.16
C GLU A 506 -13.78 1.75 26.26
N VAL A 507 -13.41 2.65 25.35
CA VAL A 507 -12.14 3.40 25.35
C VAL A 507 -12.47 4.87 25.24
N LEU A 508 -12.20 5.63 26.30
CA LEU A 508 -12.46 7.06 26.39
C LEU A 508 -11.67 7.83 25.31
N PRO A 509 -12.06 9.08 24.99
CA PRO A 509 -11.31 9.91 24.05
C PRO A 509 -9.82 9.95 24.36
N TYR A 510 -8.97 9.63 23.38
CA TYR A 510 -7.51 9.62 23.52
C TYR A 510 -6.94 8.59 24.51
N GLU A 511 -7.77 7.77 25.16
CA GLU A 511 -7.34 6.77 26.13
C GLU A 511 -6.51 5.68 25.46
N LYS A 512 -5.48 5.22 26.18
CA LYS A 512 -4.68 4.06 25.84
C LYS A 512 -5.06 2.88 26.73
N LYS A 513 -5.35 1.73 26.11
CA LYS A 513 -5.45 0.44 26.79
C LYS A 513 -4.33 -0.47 26.32
N VAL A 514 -3.54 -1.00 27.26
CA VAL A 514 -2.44 -1.91 26.94
C VAL A 514 -2.40 -3.03 27.98
N TYR A 515 -2.55 -4.27 27.52
CA TYR A 515 -2.63 -5.46 28.36
C TYR A 515 -2.09 -6.67 27.61
N MET A 516 -1.90 -7.78 28.32
CA MET A 516 -1.77 -9.08 27.66
C MET A 516 -3.09 -9.45 26.98
N ALA A 517 -3.03 -10.21 25.88
CA ALA A 517 -4.21 -10.52 25.07
C ALA A 517 -5.35 -11.14 25.90
N GLU A 518 -5.03 -12.05 26.80
CA GLU A 518 -5.98 -12.73 27.69
C GLU A 518 -6.67 -11.80 28.70
N GLU A 519 -6.00 -10.73 29.12
CA GLU A 519 -6.53 -9.79 30.11
C GLU A 519 -7.68 -8.94 29.55
N PHE A 520 -7.76 -8.81 28.22
CA PHE A 520 -8.88 -8.12 27.57
C PHE A 520 -10.20 -8.87 27.69
N PHE A 521 -10.20 -10.20 27.90
CA PHE A 521 -11.41 -11.04 27.82
C PHE A 521 -12.05 -11.37 29.18
N LYS A 522 -11.74 -10.61 30.24
CA LYS A 522 -12.45 -10.56 31.55
C LYS A 522 -12.98 -11.93 32.03
N ASP A 523 -12.07 -12.90 32.22
CA ASP A 523 -12.30 -14.28 32.68
C ASP A 523 -12.71 -15.33 31.60
N LYS A 524 -12.92 -14.95 30.35
CA LYS A 524 -13.12 -15.93 29.26
C LYS A 524 -11.78 -16.56 28.87
N ASP A 525 -11.76 -17.89 28.76
CA ASP A 525 -10.57 -18.63 28.35
C ASP A 525 -10.38 -18.53 26.82
N ILE A 526 -9.26 -17.95 26.42
CA ILE A 526 -8.85 -17.82 25.01
C ILE A 526 -7.63 -18.70 24.67
N SER A 527 -7.31 -19.68 25.50
CA SER A 527 -6.11 -20.53 25.32
C SER A 527 -6.08 -21.31 24.02
N ASP A 528 -7.25 -21.61 23.43
CA ASP A 528 -7.38 -22.24 22.11
C ASP A 528 -7.30 -21.22 20.95
N ALA A 529 -7.56 -19.93 21.21
CA ALA A 529 -7.54 -18.90 20.17
C ALA A 529 -6.12 -18.65 19.64
N THR A 530 -5.98 -18.49 18.34
CA THR A 530 -4.69 -18.26 17.67
C THR A 530 -4.56 -16.85 17.11
N TYR A 531 -5.66 -16.12 16.94
CA TYR A 531 -5.67 -14.73 16.52
C TYR A 531 -6.91 -13.98 17.04
N ILE A 532 -6.88 -12.64 17.01
CA ILE A 532 -7.98 -11.78 17.46
C ILE A 532 -8.34 -10.78 16.35
N ARG A 533 -9.64 -10.55 16.12
CA ARG A 533 -10.17 -9.43 15.33
C ARG A 533 -10.69 -8.35 16.26
N TYR A 534 -10.70 -7.11 15.80
CA TYR A 534 -11.44 -6.05 16.45
C TYR A 534 -12.29 -5.23 15.46
N SER A 535 -13.38 -4.69 15.95
CA SER A 535 -14.17 -3.66 15.27
C SER A 535 -14.52 -2.53 16.24
N SER A 536 -14.68 -1.31 15.72
CA SER A 536 -14.97 -0.13 16.50
C SER A 536 -15.79 0.89 15.72
N ASN A 537 -16.61 1.64 16.46
CA ASN A 537 -17.33 2.80 15.94
C ASN A 537 -16.40 4.03 15.73
N MET A 538 -15.15 3.98 16.18
CA MET A 538 -14.16 5.05 16.04
C MET A 538 -12.89 4.52 15.39
N ARG A 539 -12.04 5.44 14.92
CA ARG A 539 -10.69 5.09 14.44
C ARG A 539 -9.79 4.78 15.64
N ILE A 540 -9.10 3.65 15.56
CA ILE A 540 -8.23 3.14 16.63
C ILE A 540 -6.84 2.91 16.08
N ALA A 541 -5.82 3.43 16.77
CA ALA A 541 -4.44 3.00 16.55
C ALA A 541 -4.18 1.74 17.39
N ALA A 542 -3.90 0.63 16.73
CA ALA A 542 -3.73 -0.68 17.34
C ALA A 542 -2.38 -1.31 17.00
N PHE A 543 -1.70 -1.89 17.99
CA PHE A 543 -0.40 -2.52 17.80
C PHE A 543 -0.23 -3.74 18.70
N GLN A 544 0.36 -4.80 18.16
CA GLN A 544 0.64 -6.04 18.86
C GLN A 544 2.15 -6.28 18.96
N LEU A 545 2.58 -6.80 20.12
CA LEU A 545 3.91 -7.35 20.35
C LEU A 545 3.79 -8.83 20.74
N ASN A 546 4.66 -9.66 20.17
CA ASN A 546 4.76 -11.07 20.53
C ASN A 546 6.17 -11.33 21.06
N GLY A 547 6.29 -11.78 22.31
CA GLY A 547 7.55 -12.15 22.93
C GLY A 547 7.63 -13.63 23.24
N SER A 548 8.78 -14.23 22.98
CA SER A 548 9.08 -15.63 23.34
C SER A 548 9.39 -15.79 24.84
N SER A 549 9.12 -16.98 25.36
CA SER A 549 9.33 -17.33 26.77
C SER A 549 10.79 -17.36 27.23
N ASP A 550 11.75 -17.50 26.30
CA ASP A 550 13.19 -17.44 26.59
C ASP A 550 13.73 -16.01 26.68
N GLY A 551 12.91 -15.00 26.35
CA GLY A 551 13.28 -13.59 26.39
C GLY A 551 14.26 -13.16 25.29
N MET A 552 14.42 -13.96 24.24
CA MET A 552 15.34 -13.68 23.13
C MET A 552 14.61 -13.11 21.92
N MET A 553 13.45 -13.66 21.57
CA MET A 553 12.73 -13.26 20.36
C MET A 553 11.56 -12.33 20.69
N LEU A 554 11.44 -11.24 19.93
CA LEU A 554 10.35 -10.27 19.97
C LEU A 554 10.03 -9.84 18.53
N ASP A 555 8.75 -9.69 18.21
CA ASP A 555 8.30 -9.03 16.99
C ASP A 555 7.08 -8.17 17.27
N GLY A 556 6.73 -7.31 16.31
CA GLY A 556 5.54 -6.48 16.37
C GLY A 556 4.80 -6.44 15.04
N LEU A 557 3.48 -6.29 15.12
CA LEU A 557 2.58 -6.19 13.98
C LEU A 557 1.53 -5.09 14.23
N PRO A 558 1.17 -4.29 13.21
CA PRO A 558 0.03 -3.40 13.30
C PRO A 558 -1.26 -4.21 13.41
N GLY A 559 -2.22 -3.72 14.19
CA GLY A 559 -3.56 -4.30 14.23
C GLY A 559 -4.42 -3.75 13.10
N ARG A 560 -4.20 -4.19 11.85
CA ARG A 560 -4.98 -3.73 10.68
C ARG A 560 -5.43 -4.89 9.81
#